data_AF-A0AAW1B884-F1
#
_entry.id   AF-A0AAW1B884-F1
#
_cell.length_a   1.000
_cell.length_b   1.000
_cell.length_c   1.000
_cell.angle_alpha   90.00
_cell.angle_beta   90.00
_cell.angle_gamma   90.00
#
_symmetry.space_group_name_H-M   'P 1'
#
loop_
_entity.id
_entity.type
_entity.pdbx_description
1 polymer ?
#
loop_
_entity_poly.entity_id
_entity_poly.type
_entity_poly.pdbx_seq_one_letter_code
_entity_poly.pdbx_strand_id
1 'polypeptide(L)'
;MADNTCQDAAIVGYKDAPSVWAAAPGKTFASITPAEVNVLVGKDRSNLFVNGLTLGGQKCSVIRDSLHMDGESTMDLRTKSTGGAPTYNITAAMTNKTIVLVMGKEGIHGGCINKKCYEMANHLRRSQY
;
A
#
# COMPACT_ATOMS: atom_id res chain seq x y z
N MET A 1 -5.71 -0.97 14.11
CA MET A 1 -6.78 -1.73 13.43
C MET A 1 -7.46 -2.61 14.45
N ALA A 2 -8.79 -2.71 14.42
CA ALA A 2 -9.59 -3.32 15.48
C ALA A 2 -9.24 -4.79 15.78
N ASP A 3 -8.71 -5.51 14.79
CA ASP A 3 -8.36 -6.94 14.87
C ASP A 3 -6.88 -7.22 15.19
N ASN A 4 -6.09 -6.17 15.46
CA ASN A 4 -4.70 -6.26 15.90
C ASN A 4 -3.71 -6.97 14.94
N THR A 5 -4.06 -7.20 13.67
CA THR A 5 -3.15 -7.87 12.70
C THR A 5 -2.24 -6.92 11.93
N CYS A 6 -2.58 -5.63 11.91
CA CYS A 6 -1.87 -4.61 11.14
C CYS A 6 -1.14 -3.65 12.08
N GLN A 7 0.06 -3.23 11.67
CA GLN A 7 0.89 -2.28 12.42
C GLN A 7 0.83 -0.86 11.87
N ASP A 8 0.46 -0.72 10.60
CA ASP A 8 0.32 0.57 9.93
C ASP A 8 -0.82 0.50 8.89
N ALA A 9 -1.47 1.63 8.66
CA ALA A 9 -2.50 1.79 7.64
C ALA A 9 -2.63 3.27 7.25
N ALA A 10 -2.95 3.52 5.98
CA ALA A 10 -3.20 4.87 5.49
C ALA A 10 -4.23 4.91 4.35
N ILE A 11 -4.87 6.06 4.22
CA ILE A 11 -5.66 6.49 3.07
C ILE A 11 -4.92 7.64 2.42
N VAL A 12 -4.55 7.47 1.16
CA VAL A 12 -3.75 8.44 0.41
C VAL A 12 -4.53 8.87 -0.82
N GLY A 13 -4.86 10.15 -0.94
CA GLY A 13 -5.40 10.70 -2.19
C GLY A 13 -4.33 10.67 -3.27
N TYR A 14 -4.68 10.22 -4.48
CA TYR A 14 -3.72 10.13 -5.60
C TYR A 14 -4.10 10.99 -6.81
N LYS A 15 -5.28 11.61 -6.81
CA LYS A 15 -5.73 12.53 -7.86
C LYS A 15 -5.29 13.97 -7.57
N ASP A 16 -5.00 14.69 -8.64
CA ASP A 16 -4.59 16.11 -8.67
C ASP A 16 -3.33 16.40 -7.84
N ALA A 17 -3.49 16.55 -6.53
CA ALA A 17 -2.42 16.79 -5.56
C ALA A 17 -2.33 15.60 -4.59
N PRO A 18 -1.45 14.62 -4.85
CA PRO A 18 -1.31 13.46 -4.00
C PRO A 18 -0.95 13.85 -2.56
N SER A 19 -1.68 13.30 -1.59
CA SER A 19 -1.51 13.64 -0.17
C SER A 19 -2.06 12.54 0.73
N VAL A 20 -1.45 12.38 1.91
CA VAL A 20 -1.95 11.48 2.95
C VAL A 20 -3.17 12.12 3.61
N TRP A 21 -4.34 11.49 3.49
CA TRP A 21 -5.58 11.98 4.11
C TRP A 21 -5.70 11.51 5.56
N ALA A 22 -5.26 10.28 5.82
CA ALA A 22 -5.18 9.72 7.15
C ALA A 22 -4.11 8.62 7.19
N ALA A 23 -3.35 8.54 8.27
CA ALA A 23 -2.40 7.47 8.53
C ALA A 23 -2.28 7.19 10.03
N ALA A 24 -1.77 6.02 10.40
CA ALA A 24 -1.43 5.77 11.79
C ALA A 24 -0.31 6.73 12.25
N PRO A 25 -0.47 7.42 13.40
CA PRO A 25 0.50 8.41 13.85
C PRO A 25 1.84 7.75 14.21
N GLY A 26 2.95 8.41 13.85
CA GLY A 26 4.31 7.94 14.15
C GLY A 26 4.73 6.67 13.40
N LYS A 27 4.05 6.33 12.31
CA LYS A 27 4.35 5.17 11.46
C LYS A 27 4.81 5.58 10.06
N THR A 28 5.22 4.59 9.29
CA THR A 28 5.83 4.74 7.97
C THR A 28 4.92 5.46 6.97
N PHE A 29 3.64 5.08 6.91
CA PHE A 29 2.74 5.60 5.89
C PHE A 29 2.37 7.08 6.08
N ALA A 30 2.53 7.63 7.28
CA ALA A 30 2.33 9.06 7.52
C ALA A 30 3.35 9.94 6.77
N SER A 31 4.49 9.37 6.38
CA SER A 31 5.58 10.08 5.70
C SER A 31 5.59 9.87 4.18
N ILE A 32 4.54 9.26 3.60
CA ILE A 32 4.47 9.02 2.16
C ILE A 32 4.47 10.35 1.40
N THR A 33 5.34 10.43 0.39
CA THR A 33 5.49 11.63 -0.43
C THR A 33 4.66 11.56 -1.71
N PRO A 34 4.32 12.70 -2.34
CA PRO A 34 3.64 12.71 -3.63
C PRO A 34 4.40 11.96 -4.73
N ALA A 35 5.74 12.00 -4.70
CA ALA A 35 6.59 11.27 -5.65
C ALA A 35 6.42 9.75 -5.52
N GLU A 36 6.36 9.23 -4.29
CA GLU A 36 6.12 7.81 -4.03
C GLU A 36 4.72 7.39 -4.49
N VAL A 37 3.71 8.24 -4.27
CA VAL A 37 2.35 7.97 -4.78
C VAL A 37 2.34 7.88 -6.29
N ASN A 38 3.01 8.81 -6.98
CA ASN A 38 3.10 8.82 -8.44
C ASN A 38 3.80 7.57 -9.00
N VAL A 39 4.83 7.06 -8.33
CA VAL A 39 5.46 5.79 -8.69
C VAL A 39 4.49 4.63 -8.48
N LEU A 40 3.76 4.61 -7.35
CA LEU A 40 2.82 3.53 -7.02
C LEU A 40 1.67 3.43 -8.05
N VAL A 41 1.09 4.57 -8.45
CA VAL A 41 -0.02 4.62 -9.44
C VAL A 41 0.43 4.78 -10.88
N GLY A 42 1.73 4.92 -11.12
CA GLY A 42 2.29 5.11 -12.46
C GLY A 42 1.92 3.97 -13.40
N LYS A 43 1.79 4.30 -14.69
CA LYS A 43 1.51 3.31 -15.76
C LYS A 43 2.76 2.52 -16.16
N ASP A 44 3.94 3.10 -16.00
CA ASP A 44 5.19 2.36 -16.20
C ASP A 44 5.42 1.42 -15.02
N ARG A 45 5.35 0.11 -15.29
CA ARG A 45 5.56 -0.97 -14.31
C ARG A 45 6.89 -1.67 -14.49
N SER A 46 7.65 -1.33 -15.52
CA SER A 46 8.86 -2.06 -15.96
C SER A 46 9.94 -2.10 -14.88
N ASN A 47 10.08 -1.00 -14.14
CA ASN A 47 11.12 -0.83 -13.13
C ASN A 47 10.70 -1.31 -11.73
N LEU A 48 9.42 -1.59 -11.49
CA LEU A 48 8.91 -1.91 -10.15
C LEU A 48 9.43 -3.26 -9.64
N PHE A 49 9.55 -4.25 -10.53
CA PHE A 49 10.02 -5.59 -10.14
C PHE A 49 11.54 -5.67 -9.93
N VAL A 50 12.31 -4.83 -10.63
CA VAL A 50 13.77 -4.81 -10.53
C VAL A 50 14.22 -3.92 -9.37
N ASN A 51 13.75 -2.68 -9.33
CA ASN A 51 14.21 -1.68 -8.37
C ASN A 51 13.39 -1.66 -7.09
N GLY A 52 12.15 -2.15 -7.14
CA GLY A 52 11.17 -1.94 -6.08
C GLY A 52 10.66 -0.50 -6.05
N LEU A 53 10.09 -0.11 -4.92
CA LEU A 53 9.66 1.27 -4.66
C LEU A 53 9.85 1.61 -3.18
N THR A 54 9.61 2.87 -2.82
CA THR A 54 9.58 3.30 -1.41
C THR A 54 8.19 3.77 -1.01
N LEU A 55 7.84 3.53 0.26
CA LEU A 55 6.64 4.06 0.89
C LEU A 55 7.07 4.74 2.20
N GLY A 56 6.99 6.06 2.28
CA GLY A 56 7.47 6.81 3.44
C GLY A 56 8.97 6.57 3.69
N GLY A 57 9.76 6.41 2.63
CA GLY A 57 11.19 6.07 2.70
C GLY A 57 11.50 4.59 2.97
N GLN A 58 10.51 3.77 3.33
CA GLN A 58 10.71 2.32 3.51
C GLN A 58 10.82 1.63 2.15
N LYS A 59 11.97 1.01 1.87
CA LYS A 59 12.16 0.21 0.65
C LYS A 59 11.27 -1.03 0.64
N CYS A 60 10.64 -1.30 -0.48
CA CYS A 60 9.71 -2.41 -0.69
C CYS A 60 10.03 -3.14 -2.01
N SER A 61 9.82 -4.46 -2.02
CA SER A 61 9.78 -5.29 -3.22
C SER A 61 8.33 -5.51 -3.62
N VAL A 62 8.04 -5.44 -4.92
CA VAL A 62 6.72 -5.83 -5.46
C VAL A 62 6.68 -7.35 -5.59
N ILE A 63 5.62 -7.98 -5.06
CA ILE A 63 5.35 -9.42 -5.17
C ILE A 63 4.33 -9.67 -6.28
N ARG A 64 3.23 -8.92 -6.29
CA ARG A 64 2.18 -8.99 -7.31
C ARG A 64 1.69 -7.59 -7.63
N ASP A 65 1.38 -7.35 -8.89
CA ASP A 65 0.82 -6.09 -9.35
C ASP A 65 -0.39 -6.32 -10.23
N SER A 66 -1.56 -6.02 -9.67
CA SER A 66 -2.85 -5.98 -10.34
C SER A 66 -3.53 -4.64 -10.10
N LEU A 67 -2.78 -3.58 -9.80
CA LEU A 67 -3.33 -2.30 -9.33
C LEU A 67 -4.20 -1.62 -10.39
N HIS A 68 -3.83 -1.78 -11.67
CA HIS A 68 -4.54 -1.24 -12.83
C HIS A 68 -5.40 -2.32 -13.54
N MET A 69 -5.56 -3.50 -12.94
CA MET A 69 -6.45 -4.53 -13.46
C MET A 69 -7.85 -4.35 -12.88
N ASP A 70 -8.86 -4.33 -13.75
CA ASP A 70 -10.26 -4.24 -13.35
C ASP A 70 -10.66 -5.45 -12.48
N GLY A 71 -11.36 -5.17 -11.38
CA GLY A 71 -11.85 -6.19 -10.44
C GLY A 71 -10.87 -6.57 -9.32
N GLU A 72 -9.55 -6.48 -9.56
CA GLU A 72 -8.53 -6.70 -8.53
C GLU A 72 -8.11 -5.38 -7.89
N SER A 73 -7.49 -4.49 -8.68
CA SER A 73 -7.03 -3.17 -8.26
C SER A 73 -6.22 -3.19 -6.95
N THR A 74 -5.36 -4.21 -6.79
CA THR A 74 -4.45 -4.37 -5.65
C THR A 74 -3.01 -4.62 -6.08
N MET A 75 -2.06 -4.25 -5.24
CA MET A 75 -0.64 -4.56 -5.36
C MET A 75 -0.13 -5.08 -4.03
N ASP A 76 0.57 -6.20 -4.05
CA ASP A 76 1.20 -6.78 -2.87
C ASP A 76 2.69 -6.50 -2.87
N LEU A 77 3.19 -6.03 -1.74
CA LEU A 77 4.58 -5.70 -1.52
C LEU A 77 5.09 -6.35 -0.23
N ARG A 78 6.42 -6.39 -0.11
CA ARG A 78 7.08 -6.73 1.15
C ARG A 78 8.23 -5.77 1.41
N THR A 79 8.35 -5.32 2.66
CA THR A 79 9.46 -4.43 3.03
C THR A 79 10.80 -5.14 2.86
N LYS A 80 11.83 -4.37 2.49
CA LYS A 80 13.23 -4.79 2.49
C LYS A 80 13.87 -4.34 3.81
N SER A 81 14.67 -5.20 4.42
CA SER A 81 15.45 -4.89 5.61
C SER A 81 16.94 -5.16 5.38
N THR A 82 17.79 -4.63 6.25
CA THR A 82 19.22 -4.97 6.31
C THR A 82 19.50 -5.67 7.65
N GLY A 83 20.53 -6.51 7.69
CA GLY A 83 20.98 -7.14 8.94
C GLY A 83 20.00 -8.13 9.57
N GLY A 84 19.10 -8.73 8.79
CA GLY A 84 18.17 -9.76 9.28
C GLY A 84 16.97 -9.24 10.07
N ALA A 85 16.74 -7.92 10.10
CA ALA A 85 15.55 -7.38 10.76
C ALA A 85 14.25 -7.89 10.10
N PRO A 86 13.14 -8.00 10.85
CA PRO A 86 11.87 -8.50 10.32
C PRO A 86 11.38 -7.72 9.10
N THR A 87 10.70 -8.43 8.20
CA THR A 87 10.07 -7.85 7.01
C THR A 87 8.57 -8.05 7.05
N TYR A 88 7.82 -7.12 6.45
CA TYR A 88 6.38 -7.02 6.61
C TYR A 88 5.70 -7.01 5.26
N ASN A 89 4.57 -7.71 5.17
CA ASN A 89 3.72 -7.69 3.99
C ASN A 89 2.89 -6.41 3.98
N ILE A 90 2.77 -5.79 2.81
CA ILE A 90 1.99 -4.60 2.55
C ILE A 90 1.06 -4.88 1.38
N THR A 91 -0.17 -4.40 1.46
CA THR A 91 -1.05 -4.32 0.29
C THR A 91 -1.46 -2.89 0.05
N ALA A 92 -1.36 -2.45 -1.21
CA ALA A 92 -1.96 -1.24 -1.73
C ALA A 92 -3.21 -1.59 -2.53
N ALA A 93 -4.32 -0.87 -2.34
CA ALA A 93 -5.55 -1.06 -3.11
C ALA A 93 -6.06 0.28 -3.64
N MET A 94 -6.25 0.38 -4.96
CA MET A 94 -6.62 1.63 -5.64
C MET A 94 -8.14 1.80 -5.69
N THR A 95 -8.66 2.95 -5.31
CA THR A 95 -10.07 3.32 -5.43
C THR A 95 -10.25 4.36 -6.53
N ASN A 96 -11.38 5.07 -6.59
CA ASN A 96 -11.58 6.09 -7.62
C ASN A 96 -10.73 7.35 -7.38
N LYS A 97 -10.35 7.64 -6.13
CA LYS A 97 -9.63 8.87 -5.73
C LYS A 97 -8.51 8.61 -4.71
N THR A 98 -8.52 7.45 -4.06
CA THR A 98 -7.60 7.11 -2.97
C THR A 98 -6.85 5.80 -3.21
N ILE A 99 -5.81 5.59 -2.43
CA ILE A 99 -5.10 4.34 -2.27
C ILE A 99 -5.21 3.96 -0.80
N VAL A 100 -5.73 2.77 -0.55
CA VAL A 100 -5.71 2.15 0.78
C VAL A 100 -4.38 1.42 0.91
N LEU A 101 -3.65 1.69 1.99
CA LEU A 101 -2.40 1.02 2.32
C LEU A 101 -2.54 0.33 3.67
N VAL A 102 -2.12 -0.93 3.75
CA VAL A 102 -2.14 -1.71 4.98
C VAL A 102 -0.84 -2.48 5.11
N MET A 103 -0.19 -2.40 6.28
CA MET A 103 0.99 -3.17 6.64
C MET A 103 0.67 -4.18 7.75
N GLY A 104 0.95 -5.46 7.49
CA GLY A 104 0.81 -6.51 8.49
C GLY A 104 1.87 -6.44 9.57
N LYS A 105 1.56 -6.93 10.77
CA LYS A 105 2.58 -7.22 11.80
C LYS A 105 3.51 -8.35 11.37
N GLU A 106 4.58 -8.54 12.12
CA GLU A 106 5.48 -9.68 11.95
C GLU A 106 4.70 -11.01 11.93
N GLY A 107 5.05 -11.89 10.99
CA GLY A 107 4.42 -13.20 10.82
C GLY A 107 3.04 -13.20 10.14
N ILE A 108 2.42 -12.05 9.89
CA ILE A 108 1.09 -12.01 9.26
C ILE A 108 1.19 -12.25 7.75
N HIS A 109 0.46 -13.25 7.28
CA HIS A 109 0.47 -13.65 5.86
C HIS A 109 -0.11 -12.56 4.95
N GLY A 110 0.52 -12.36 3.78
CA GLY A 110 0.15 -11.32 2.82
C GLY A 110 -1.30 -11.43 2.34
N GLY A 111 -1.81 -12.65 2.14
CA GLY A 111 -3.22 -12.87 1.76
C GLY A 111 -4.24 -12.32 2.79
N CYS A 112 -3.91 -12.34 4.09
CA CYS A 112 -4.77 -11.75 5.12
C CYS A 112 -4.78 -10.21 5.04
N ILE A 113 -3.64 -9.61 4.69
CA ILE A 113 -3.51 -8.16 4.52
C ILE A 113 -4.20 -7.72 3.22
N ASN A 114 -4.02 -8.49 2.15
CA ASN A 114 -4.62 -8.22 0.86
C ASN A 114 -6.15 -8.21 0.95
N LYS A 115 -6.74 -9.25 1.55
CA LYS A 115 -8.19 -9.33 1.75
C LYS A 115 -8.75 -8.09 2.47
N LYS A 116 -8.11 -7.66 3.56
CA LYS A 116 -8.56 -6.48 4.33
C LYS A 116 -8.46 -5.19 3.53
N CYS A 117 -7.34 -5.00 2.84
CA CYS A 117 -7.12 -3.83 2.00
C CYS A 117 -8.13 -3.77 0.85
N TYR A 118 -8.38 -4.92 0.21
CA TYR A 118 -9.36 -5.08 -0.86
C TYR A 118 -10.80 -4.80 -0.41
N GLU A 119 -11.23 -5.35 0.73
CA GLU A 119 -12.56 -5.12 1.29
C GLU A 119 -12.80 -3.64 1.61
N MET A 120 -11.80 -2.98 2.19
CA MET A 120 -11.85 -1.53 2.47
C MET A 120 -11.91 -0.71 1.18
N ALA A 121 -11.08 -1.01 0.18
CA ALA A 121 -11.12 -0.33 -1.10
C ALA A 121 -12.47 -0.52 -1.81
N ASN A 122 -13.04 -1.72 -1.76
CA ASN A 122 -14.38 -1.99 -2.29
C ASN A 122 -15.48 -1.19 -1.58
N HIS A 123 -15.38 -1.03 -0.26
CA HIS A 123 -16.29 -0.16 0.48
C HIS A 123 -16.20 1.29 -0.02
N LEU A 124 -14.99 1.83 -0.15
CA LEU A 124 -14.76 3.19 -0.65
C LEU A 124 -15.24 3.39 -2.10
N ARG A 125 -14.96 2.43 -2.99
CA ARG A 125 -15.45 2.47 -4.39
C ARG A 125 -16.97 2.52 -4.46
N ARG A 126 -17.67 1.70 -3.65
CA ARG A 126 -19.15 1.74 -3.55
C ARG A 126 -19.66 3.09 -3.05
N SER A 127 -18.90 3.73 -2.16
CA SER A 127 -19.18 5.08 -1.65
C SER A 127 -18.73 6.21 -2.59
N GLN A 128 -18.30 5.91 -3.83
CA GLN A 128 -17.83 6.90 -4.82
C GLN A 128 -16.55 7.66 -4.41
N TYR A 129 -15.71 6.99 -3.61
CA TYR A 129 -14.35 7.43 -3.25
C TYR A 129 -13.27 6.65 -4.00
#